data_AF-A0A6A5FUP8-F1
#
_entry.id   AF-A0A6A5FUP8-F1
#
_cell.length_a   1.000
_cell.length_b   1.000
_cell.length_c   1.000
_cell.angle_alpha   90.00
_cell.angle_beta   90.00
_cell.angle_gamma   90.00
#
_symmetry.space_group_name_H-M   'P 1'
#
loop_
_entity.id
_entity.type
_entity.pdbx_description
1 polymer ?
#
loop_
_entity_poly.entity_id
_entity_poly.type
_entity_poly.pdbx_seq_one_letter_code
_entity_poly.pdbx_strand_id
1 'polypeptide(L)'
;MSSIAKNGESIDMPHGRIIENKYLLGDKINTGSFATVFQIKTIGEKEFTKVVKIARSTETNEKYNNEVLILKCCLGENCFPQIFDHYSIKKFKYIVMSDSGEAVADILSRNPRKMFRNSNVLRLTSSIFRALDILHRLGFYHRDIQGYNLMMKLTNGHLVFNLIDFGNSASEKSCLKCHYNSRNTSLNVMKTKVYGPIDDYISTVYYMNVVAGFQPFDTRHQTMIEAKEKYHLDPCSLYDPKQQWMGHVLSRLVKIQKDQSKDHKSVRMILDSAIPNCHPTSPIVFKIIEKKVVIE
;
A
#
# COMPACT_ATOMS: atom_id res chain seq x y z
N MET A 1 -21.14 -20.96 -20.24
CA MET A 1 -20.71 -21.53 -18.96
C MET A 1 -19.30 -21.02 -18.62
N SER A 2 -19.20 -19.78 -18.15
CA SER A 2 -17.91 -19.20 -17.73
C SER A 2 -17.59 -19.61 -16.30
N SER A 3 -16.43 -20.24 -16.10
CA SER A 3 -15.91 -20.56 -14.78
C SER A 3 -15.60 -19.28 -14.01
N ILE A 4 -16.50 -18.94 -13.08
CA ILE A 4 -16.21 -18.00 -12.01
C ILE A 4 -15.12 -18.69 -11.16
N ALA A 5 -13.91 -18.12 -11.17
CA ALA A 5 -12.83 -18.54 -10.29
C ALA A 5 -13.36 -18.54 -8.85
N LYS A 6 -13.27 -19.70 -8.18
CA LYS A 6 -13.65 -19.87 -6.76
C LYS A 6 -12.98 -18.77 -5.93
N ASN A 7 -13.78 -18.05 -5.13
CA ASN A 7 -13.29 -17.23 -4.03
C ASN A 7 -12.22 -18.02 -3.26
N GLY A 8 -11.05 -17.42 -3.03
CA GLY A 8 -9.94 -18.09 -2.35
C GLY A 8 -10.36 -18.57 -0.97
N GLU A 9 -10.48 -19.90 -0.79
CA GLU A 9 -10.83 -20.50 0.50
C GLU A 9 -9.80 -20.08 1.56
N SER A 10 -10.27 -19.60 2.72
CA SER A 10 -9.41 -19.30 3.87
C SER A 10 -8.48 -20.47 4.14
N ILE A 11 -7.19 -20.20 4.37
CA ILE A 11 -6.28 -21.22 4.87
C ILE A 11 -6.57 -21.34 6.36
N ASP A 12 -7.00 -22.51 6.80
CA ASP A 12 -7.22 -22.79 8.21
C ASP A 12 -5.97 -23.45 8.81
N MET A 13 -5.45 -22.83 9.86
CA MET A 13 -4.27 -23.29 10.60
C MET A 13 -4.57 -23.13 12.09
N PRO A 14 -4.51 -24.19 12.90
CA PRO A 14 -4.94 -24.13 14.29
C PRO A 14 -3.97 -23.31 15.15
N HIS A 15 -4.53 -22.51 16.06
CA HIS A 15 -3.77 -21.81 17.10
C HIS A 15 -2.92 -22.84 17.88
N GLY A 16 -1.69 -22.46 18.22
CA GLY A 16 -0.75 -23.31 18.95
C GLY A 16 0.06 -24.25 18.04
N ARG A 17 -0.18 -24.25 16.72
CA ARG A 17 0.65 -24.99 15.78
C ARG A 17 2.10 -24.49 15.82
N ILE A 18 3.05 -25.42 15.89
CA ILE A 18 4.47 -25.13 15.77
C ILE A 18 4.88 -25.15 14.29
N ILE A 19 5.57 -24.09 13.85
CA ILE A 19 6.17 -23.97 12.52
C ILE A 19 7.69 -24.12 12.68
N GLU A 20 8.26 -25.11 11.98
CA GLU A 20 9.70 -25.38 11.90
C GLU A 20 10.42 -25.37 13.26
N ASN A 21 9.78 -25.92 14.30
CA ASN A 21 10.30 -25.97 15.68
C ASN A 21 10.76 -24.61 16.25
N LYS A 22 10.33 -23.50 15.66
CA LYS A 22 10.81 -22.14 15.99
C LYS A 22 9.70 -21.18 16.35
N TYR A 23 8.55 -21.29 15.69
CA TYR A 23 7.45 -20.34 15.85
C TYR A 23 6.17 -21.01 16.33
N LEU A 24 5.49 -20.38 17.28
CA LEU A 24 4.13 -20.75 17.70
C LEU A 24 3.12 -19.87 16.96
N LEU A 25 2.18 -20.50 16.26
CA LEU A 25 1.07 -19.84 15.58
C LEU A 25 0.03 -19.34 16.60
N GLY A 26 -0.38 -18.09 16.46
CA GLY A 26 -1.47 -17.47 17.23
C GLY A 26 -2.71 -17.26 16.38
N ASP A 27 -3.43 -16.18 16.67
CA ASP A 27 -4.70 -15.89 16.02
C ASP A 27 -4.53 -15.42 14.58
N LYS A 28 -5.56 -15.70 13.78
CA LYS A 28 -5.67 -15.19 12.42
C LYS A 28 -5.93 -13.69 12.45
N ILE A 29 -5.14 -12.94 11.68
CA ILE A 29 -5.26 -11.48 11.55
C ILE A 29 -6.14 -11.13 10.34
N ASN A 30 -5.84 -11.73 9.18
CA ASN A 30 -6.46 -11.34 7.92
C ASN A 30 -6.52 -12.54 6.96
N THR A 31 -7.58 -12.59 6.15
CA THR A 31 -7.72 -13.51 5.02
C THR A 31 -7.80 -12.70 3.72
N GLY A 32 -6.74 -12.75 2.92
CA GLY A 32 -6.74 -12.23 1.56
C GLY A 32 -7.12 -13.30 0.53
N SER A 33 -7.20 -12.90 -0.74
CA SER A 33 -7.53 -13.78 -1.87
C SER A 33 -6.47 -14.85 -2.15
N PHE A 34 -5.20 -14.58 -1.84
CA PHE A 34 -4.07 -15.46 -2.13
C PHE A 34 -3.38 -16.03 -0.88
N ALA A 35 -3.60 -15.43 0.28
CA ALA A 35 -2.88 -15.75 1.51
C ALA A 35 -3.73 -15.47 2.76
N THR A 36 -3.38 -16.11 3.86
CA THR A 36 -3.92 -15.83 5.20
C THR A 36 -2.77 -15.44 6.12
N VAL A 37 -2.96 -14.38 6.90
CA VAL A 37 -1.95 -13.84 7.81
C VAL A 37 -2.33 -14.17 9.24
N PHE A 38 -1.37 -14.66 10.02
CA PHE A 38 -1.52 -15.03 11.42
C PHE A 38 -0.49 -14.31 12.28
N GLN A 39 -0.84 -14.05 13.54
CA GLN A 39 0.14 -13.69 14.56
C GLN A 39 1.04 -14.89 14.84
N ILE A 40 2.33 -14.63 15.06
CA ILE A 40 3.26 -15.65 15.57
C ILE A 40 4.19 -15.06 16.63
N LYS A 41 4.74 -15.95 17.45
CA LYS A 41 5.84 -15.64 18.35
C LYS A 41 6.92 -16.69 18.24
N THR A 42 8.16 -16.33 18.53
CA THR A 42 9.23 -17.32 18.69
C THR A 42 8.94 -18.14 19.95
N ILE A 43 9.21 -19.44 19.92
CA ILE A 43 9.02 -20.31 21.09
C ILE A 43 9.83 -19.75 22.26
N GLY A 44 9.18 -19.63 23.42
CA GLY A 44 9.75 -18.99 24.62
C GLY A 44 9.46 -17.50 24.76
N GLU A 45 9.07 -16.79 23.68
CA GLU A 45 8.58 -15.42 23.80
C GLU A 45 7.19 -15.39 24.45
N LYS A 46 6.93 -14.35 25.25
CA LYS A 46 5.61 -14.15 25.89
C LYS A 46 4.60 -13.62 24.88
N GLU A 47 5.00 -12.59 24.14
CA GLU A 47 4.14 -11.79 23.27
C GLU A 47 4.23 -12.18 21.79
N PHE A 48 3.11 -12.02 21.08
CA PHE A 48 3.03 -12.14 19.63
C PHE A 48 3.52 -10.84 18.97
N THR A 49 4.78 -10.84 18.54
CA THR A 49 5.46 -9.65 17.98
C THR A 49 5.69 -9.70 16.48
N LYS A 50 5.37 -10.84 15.85
CA LYS A 50 5.65 -11.15 14.44
C LYS A 50 4.38 -11.65 13.77
N VAL A 51 4.41 -11.69 12.44
CA VAL A 51 3.33 -12.26 11.64
C VAL A 51 3.88 -13.28 10.66
N VAL A 52 3.04 -14.24 10.26
CA VAL A 52 3.31 -15.15 9.15
C VAL A 52 2.23 -15.00 8.09
N LYS A 53 2.66 -14.73 6.85
CA LYS A 53 1.81 -14.81 5.66
C LYS A 53 1.93 -16.22 5.10
N ILE A 54 0.80 -16.93 5.04
CA ILE A 54 0.73 -18.29 4.52
C ILE A 54 -0.05 -18.27 3.21
N ALA A 55 0.53 -18.79 2.14
CA ALA A 55 -0.12 -18.94 0.84
C ALA A 55 -0.10 -20.41 0.41
N ARG A 56 -1.07 -20.83 -0.43
CA ARG A 56 -0.99 -22.14 -1.10
C ARG A 56 0.08 -22.06 -2.20
N SER A 57 0.91 -23.09 -2.30
CA SER A 57 1.87 -23.23 -3.39
C SER A 57 1.12 -23.29 -4.73
N THR A 58 1.62 -22.54 -5.70
CA THR A 58 1.19 -22.62 -7.11
C THR A 58 2.30 -23.26 -7.95
N GLU A 59 2.03 -23.50 -9.23
CA GLU A 59 3.03 -24.02 -10.17
C GLU A 59 4.26 -23.10 -10.26
N THR A 60 4.04 -21.79 -10.40
CA THR A 60 5.14 -20.82 -10.57
C THR A 60 5.64 -20.20 -9.26
N ASN A 61 4.77 -20.09 -8.25
CA ASN A 61 5.03 -19.36 -6.99
C ASN A 61 5.57 -17.92 -7.19
N GLU A 62 5.32 -17.30 -8.35
CA GLU A 62 5.91 -16.00 -8.73
C GLU A 62 5.68 -14.92 -7.67
N LYS A 63 4.44 -14.74 -7.22
CA LYS A 63 4.09 -13.73 -6.21
C LYS A 63 4.87 -13.91 -4.90
N TYR A 64 4.98 -15.16 -4.44
CA TYR A 64 5.73 -15.49 -3.23
C TYR A 64 7.23 -15.21 -3.41
N ASN A 65 7.82 -15.68 -4.51
CA ASN A 65 9.24 -15.49 -4.80
C ASN A 65 9.59 -14.01 -4.91
N ASN A 66 8.73 -13.23 -5.58
CA ASN A 66 8.88 -11.79 -5.74
C ASN A 66 8.78 -11.06 -4.40
N GLU A 67 7.82 -11.42 -3.57
CA GLU A 67 7.66 -10.83 -2.23
C GLU A 67 8.86 -11.12 -1.33
N VAL A 68 9.35 -12.37 -1.30
CA VAL A 68 10.56 -12.72 -0.54
C VAL A 68 11.80 -11.97 -1.05
N LEU A 69 11.96 -11.84 -2.37
CA LEU A 69 13.08 -11.12 -2.98
C LEU A 69 13.07 -9.64 -2.54
N ILE A 70 11.94 -8.96 -2.71
CA ILE A 70 11.83 -7.53 -2.43
C ILE A 70 11.95 -7.25 -0.94
N LEU A 71 11.33 -8.08 -0.08
CA LEU A 71 11.48 -7.96 1.38
C LEU A 71 12.95 -8.10 1.82
N LYS A 72 13.72 -8.99 1.19
CA LYS A 72 15.17 -9.11 1.46
C LYS A 72 15.94 -7.86 1.02
N CYS A 73 15.58 -7.26 -0.11
CA CYS A 73 16.19 -6.00 -0.56
C CYS A 73 15.82 -4.81 0.33
N CYS A 74 14.69 -4.87 1.05
CA CYS A 74 14.21 -3.80 1.94
C CYS A 74 14.65 -3.97 3.41
N LEU A 75 15.54 -4.91 3.72
CA LEU A 75 16.04 -5.09 5.08
C LEU A 75 16.73 -3.81 5.60
N GLY A 76 16.40 -3.41 6.83
CA GLY A 76 16.89 -2.18 7.48
C GLY A 76 16.05 -0.93 7.18
N GLU A 77 15.16 -0.98 6.19
CA GLU A 77 14.30 0.15 5.83
C GLU A 77 12.98 0.12 6.62
N ASN A 78 12.84 1.03 7.59
CA ASN A 78 11.71 1.04 8.53
C ASN A 78 10.32 1.23 7.91
N CYS A 79 10.25 1.67 6.64
CA CYS A 79 8.99 1.82 5.91
C CYS A 79 8.50 0.54 5.23
N PHE A 80 9.15 -0.60 5.48
CA PHE A 80 8.73 -1.93 4.99
C PHE A 80 8.83 -2.97 6.11
N PRO A 81 8.06 -4.09 6.01
CA PRO A 81 8.20 -5.21 6.92
C PRO A 81 9.61 -5.82 6.86
N GLN A 82 10.15 -6.16 8.03
CA GLN A 82 11.43 -6.86 8.13
C GLN A 82 11.19 -8.36 8.07
N ILE A 83 11.70 -9.02 7.03
CA ILE A 83 11.62 -10.48 6.88
C ILE A 83 12.58 -11.18 7.83
N PHE A 84 12.09 -12.19 8.55
CA PHE A 84 12.90 -13.01 9.45
C PHE A 84 13.21 -14.38 8.85
N ASP A 85 12.20 -15.03 8.27
CA ASP A 85 12.33 -16.35 7.67
C ASP A 85 11.32 -16.52 6.53
N HIS A 86 11.55 -17.53 5.68
CA HIS A 86 10.57 -17.98 4.70
C HIS A 86 10.72 -19.49 4.48
N TYR A 87 9.61 -20.18 4.27
CA TYR A 87 9.57 -21.65 4.20
C TYR A 87 8.68 -22.14 3.07
N SER A 88 9.01 -23.32 2.56
CA SER A 88 8.15 -24.10 1.67
C SER A 88 7.86 -25.44 2.33
N ILE A 89 6.65 -25.62 2.87
CA ILE A 89 6.27 -26.82 3.63
C ILE A 89 5.03 -27.44 2.99
N LYS A 90 5.19 -28.64 2.44
CA LYS A 90 4.14 -29.34 1.68
C LYS A 90 3.56 -28.42 0.58
N LYS A 91 2.25 -28.18 0.61
CA LYS A 91 1.51 -27.33 -0.34
C LYS A 91 1.41 -25.86 0.07
N PHE A 92 2.23 -25.41 1.03
CA PHE A 92 2.14 -24.05 1.56
C PHE A 92 3.49 -23.33 1.53
N LYS A 93 3.42 -22.02 1.32
CA LYS A 93 4.51 -21.07 1.39
C LYS A 93 4.31 -20.16 2.59
N TYR A 94 5.38 -19.87 3.32
CA TYR A 94 5.35 -19.10 4.57
C TYR A 94 6.35 -17.96 4.46
N ILE A 95 5.93 -16.74 4.79
CA ILE A 95 6.82 -15.59 4.97
C ILE A 95 6.63 -15.08 6.38
N VAL A 96 7.67 -15.19 7.21
CA VAL A 96 7.70 -14.67 8.57
C VAL A 96 8.32 -13.28 8.56
N MET A 97 7.60 -12.28 9.06
CA MET A 97 8.03 -10.89 9.03
C MET A 97 7.54 -10.09 10.24
N SER A 98 8.04 -8.87 10.40
CA SER A 98 7.59 -7.96 11.46
C SER A 98 6.13 -7.58 11.28
N ASP A 99 5.39 -7.51 12.39
CA ASP A 99 4.04 -6.95 12.38
C ASP A 99 4.07 -5.49 11.91
N SER A 100 3.23 -5.14 10.94
CA SER A 100 3.10 -3.80 10.35
C SER A 100 1.92 -3.01 10.92
N GLY A 101 1.19 -3.57 11.89
CA GLY A 101 0.04 -2.93 12.50
C GLY A 101 -1.22 -3.06 11.64
N GLU A 102 -1.92 -1.96 11.43
CA GLU A 102 -3.28 -1.98 10.87
C GLU A 102 -3.36 -1.22 9.55
N ALA A 103 -4.18 -1.72 8.63
CA ALA A 103 -4.35 -1.11 7.31
C ALA A 103 -5.00 0.27 7.40
N VAL A 104 -4.53 1.21 6.58
CA VAL A 104 -5.13 2.55 6.43
C VAL A 104 -6.60 2.44 6.04
N ALA A 105 -6.96 1.45 5.20
CA ALA A 105 -8.36 1.19 4.85
C ALA A 105 -9.25 0.90 6.07
N ASP A 106 -8.77 0.11 7.03
CA ASP A 106 -9.51 -0.24 8.24
C ASP A 106 -9.57 0.94 9.22
N ILE A 107 -8.48 1.70 9.33
CA ILE A 107 -8.44 2.92 10.15
C ILE A 107 -9.41 3.97 9.59
N LEU A 108 -9.45 4.14 8.27
CA LEU A 108 -10.37 5.04 7.57
C LEU A 108 -11.82 4.59 7.73
N SER A 109 -12.09 3.28 7.59
CA SER A 109 -13.45 2.74 7.66
C SER A 109 -14.04 2.93 9.06
N ARG A 110 -13.26 2.84 10.13
CA ARG A 110 -13.76 3.12 11.49
C ARG A 110 -13.80 4.60 11.86
N ASN A 111 -13.14 5.49 11.11
CA ASN A 111 -13.18 6.91 11.39
C ASN A 111 -14.63 7.42 11.22
N PRO A 112 -15.24 8.09 12.22
CA PRO A 112 -16.62 8.57 12.13
C PRO A 112 -16.91 9.45 10.91
N ARG A 113 -15.92 10.24 10.47
CA ARG A 113 -16.05 11.13 9.31
C ARG A 113 -15.77 10.43 7.97
N LYS A 114 -15.30 9.17 8.00
CA LYS A 114 -14.84 8.40 6.82
C LYS A 114 -13.80 9.14 5.98
N MET A 115 -13.04 10.03 6.62
CA MET A 115 -11.96 10.82 6.02
C MET A 115 -10.95 11.21 7.11
N PHE A 116 -9.70 11.47 6.71
CA PHE A 116 -8.69 12.10 7.56
C PHE A 116 -8.62 13.59 7.28
N ARG A 117 -8.14 14.36 8.27
CA ARG A 117 -7.82 15.77 8.08
C ARG A 117 -6.75 15.96 7.02
N ASN A 118 -6.86 17.07 6.31
CA ASN A 118 -5.94 17.47 5.24
C ASN A 118 -4.45 17.38 5.63
N SER A 119 -4.09 17.78 6.87
CA SER A 119 -2.71 17.66 7.37
C SER A 119 -2.22 16.21 7.49
N ASN A 120 -3.08 15.28 7.92
CA ASN A 120 -2.75 13.86 7.98
C ASN A 120 -2.73 13.21 6.59
N VAL A 121 -3.58 13.67 5.66
CA VAL A 121 -3.50 13.27 4.24
C VAL A 121 -2.14 13.68 3.64
N LEU A 122 -1.67 14.91 3.92
CA LEU A 122 -0.35 15.38 3.49
C LEU A 122 0.78 14.53 4.06
N ARG A 123 0.76 14.26 5.38
CA ARG A 123 1.79 13.45 6.06
C ARG A 123 1.83 12.00 5.57
N LEU A 124 0.66 11.41 5.36
CA LEU A 124 0.56 10.06 4.82
C LEU A 124 1.04 10.00 3.38
N THR A 125 0.64 10.95 2.53
CA THR A 125 1.17 11.09 1.16
C THR A 125 2.70 11.16 1.16
N SER A 126 3.29 11.99 2.03
CA SER A 126 4.74 12.12 2.16
C SER A 126 5.42 10.81 2.57
N SER A 127 4.82 10.08 3.53
CA SER A 127 5.34 8.78 4.00
C SER A 127 5.31 7.72 2.88
N ILE A 128 4.23 7.67 2.09
CA ILE A 128 4.11 6.76 0.95
C ILE A 128 5.13 7.11 -0.13
N PHE A 129 5.26 8.40 -0.48
CA PHE A 129 6.22 8.84 -1.50
C PHE A 129 7.65 8.52 -1.11
N ARG A 130 8.02 8.63 0.17
CA ARG A 130 9.34 8.23 0.67
C ARG A 130 9.59 6.73 0.54
N ALA A 131 8.59 5.90 0.85
CA ALA A 131 8.71 4.45 0.66
C ALA A 131 8.84 4.09 -0.82
N LEU A 132 8.06 4.74 -1.70
CA LEU A 132 8.17 4.57 -3.15
C LEU A 132 9.54 5.01 -3.68
N ASP A 133 10.07 6.16 -3.23
CA ASP A 133 11.42 6.62 -3.58
C ASP A 133 12.49 5.56 -3.23
N ILE A 134 12.35 4.87 -2.09
CA ILE A 134 13.27 3.79 -1.69
C ILE A 134 13.07 2.56 -2.57
N LEU A 135 11.83 2.09 -2.74
CA LEU A 135 11.52 0.90 -3.53
C LEU A 135 11.96 1.05 -5.00
N HIS A 136 11.72 2.23 -5.59
CA HIS A 136 12.10 2.54 -6.96
C HIS A 136 13.62 2.60 -7.13
N ARG A 137 14.36 3.13 -6.15
CA ARG A 137 15.83 3.10 -6.14
C ARG A 137 16.41 1.69 -6.01
N LEU A 138 15.68 0.78 -5.37
CA LEU A 138 16.01 -0.65 -5.35
C LEU A 138 15.68 -1.35 -6.69
N GLY A 139 15.10 -0.63 -7.66
CA GLY A 139 14.81 -1.12 -9.00
C GLY A 139 13.47 -1.85 -9.12
N PHE A 140 12.52 -1.59 -8.24
CA PHE A 140 11.19 -2.21 -8.23
C PHE A 140 10.06 -1.18 -8.26
N TYR A 141 8.94 -1.51 -8.92
CA TYR A 141 7.68 -0.78 -8.83
C TYR A 141 6.67 -1.58 -8.00
N HIS A 142 5.89 -0.91 -7.15
CA HIS A 142 4.95 -1.58 -6.27
C HIS A 142 3.77 -2.17 -7.04
N ARG A 143 3.18 -1.39 -7.96
CA ARG A 143 2.09 -1.73 -8.89
C ARG A 143 0.71 -1.95 -8.28
N ASP A 144 0.61 -2.04 -6.96
CA ASP A 144 -0.67 -2.27 -6.26
C ASP A 144 -0.91 -1.34 -5.06
N ILE A 145 -0.83 -0.02 -5.28
CA ILE A 145 -1.07 0.97 -4.22
C ILE A 145 -2.57 1.08 -3.92
N GLN A 146 -2.94 0.60 -2.74
CA GLN A 146 -4.30 0.63 -2.20
C GLN A 146 -4.29 0.57 -0.67
N GLY A 147 -5.41 0.93 -0.04
CA GLY A 147 -5.50 1.09 1.42
C GLY A 147 -5.17 -0.12 2.27
N TYR A 148 -5.33 -1.34 1.74
CA TYR A 148 -4.97 -2.58 2.44
C TYR A 148 -3.48 -2.92 2.37
N ASN A 149 -2.72 -2.24 1.50
CA ASN A 149 -1.28 -2.39 1.37
C ASN A 149 -0.51 -1.25 2.07
N LEU A 150 -1.23 -0.31 2.69
CA LEU A 150 -0.69 0.82 3.43
C LEU A 150 -0.97 0.58 4.90
N MET A 151 0.07 0.37 5.71
CA MET A 151 -0.06 -0.04 7.10
C MET A 151 0.43 1.05 8.05
N MET A 152 -0.21 1.15 9.21
CA MET A 152 0.17 2.04 10.29
C MET A 152 0.39 1.23 11.57
N LYS A 153 1.60 1.33 12.12
CA LYS A 153 1.97 0.69 13.39
C LYS A 153 2.23 1.73 14.47
N LEU A 154 1.54 1.61 15.60
CA LEU A 154 1.88 2.39 16.79
C LEU A 154 3.15 1.83 17.44
N THR A 155 4.23 2.61 17.41
CA THR A 155 5.53 2.26 17.99
C THR A 155 6.04 3.44 18.81
N ASN A 156 6.33 3.23 20.09
CA ASN A 156 6.89 4.25 21.00
C ASN A 156 6.11 5.59 20.96
N GLY A 157 4.78 5.53 20.94
CA GLY A 157 3.92 6.72 20.91
C GLY A 157 3.75 7.39 19.54
N HIS A 158 4.38 6.86 18.49
CA HIS A 158 4.28 7.40 17.12
C HIS A 158 3.70 6.37 16.15
N LEU A 159 2.94 6.84 15.16
CA LEU A 159 2.51 6.02 14.05
C LEU A 159 3.61 5.93 12.98
N VAL A 160 4.07 4.71 12.74
CA VAL A 160 5.06 4.37 11.72
C VAL A 160 4.34 3.78 10.52
N PHE A 161 4.62 4.32 9.33
CA PHE A 161 4.07 3.85 8.07
C PHE A 161 4.86 2.63 7.54
N ASN A 162 4.18 1.61 7.03
CA ASN A 162 4.77 0.47 6.34
C ASN A 162 4.02 0.21 5.01
N LEU A 163 4.76 0.05 3.91
CA LEU A 163 4.23 -0.43 2.62
C LEU A 163 4.40 -1.96 2.57
N ILE A 164 3.34 -2.69 2.24
CA ILE A 164 3.32 -4.16 2.25
C ILE A 164 2.78 -4.74 0.93
N ASP A 165 2.90 -6.06 0.80
CA ASP A 165 2.37 -6.88 -0.31
C ASP A 165 3.03 -6.62 -1.68
N PHE A 166 4.27 -7.12 -1.80
CA PHE A 166 5.06 -7.00 -3.03
C PHE A 166 4.79 -8.12 -4.04
N GLY A 167 3.74 -8.93 -3.86
CA GLY A 167 3.46 -10.06 -4.75
C GLY A 167 3.17 -9.65 -6.19
N ASN A 168 2.63 -8.43 -6.39
CA ASN A 168 2.33 -7.86 -7.72
C ASN A 168 3.43 -6.91 -8.23
N SER A 169 4.46 -6.64 -7.43
CA SER A 169 5.55 -5.75 -7.79
C SER A 169 6.36 -6.33 -8.95
N ALA A 170 7.12 -5.48 -9.65
CA ALA A 170 8.04 -5.98 -10.66
C ALA A 170 9.28 -5.12 -10.73
N SER A 171 10.36 -5.70 -11.27
CA SER A 171 11.56 -4.94 -11.58
C SER A 171 11.26 -3.84 -12.61
N GLU A 172 11.94 -2.70 -12.47
CA GLU A 172 11.94 -1.61 -13.45
C GLU A 172 12.35 -2.09 -14.87
N LYS A 173 13.16 -3.15 -14.94
CA LYS A 173 13.65 -3.76 -16.19
C LYS A 173 12.62 -4.69 -16.83
N SER A 174 11.49 -4.93 -16.15
CA SER A 174 10.46 -5.83 -16.64
C SER A 174 9.70 -5.21 -17.80
N CYS A 175 9.76 -5.85 -18.96
CA CYS A 175 8.93 -5.51 -20.12
C CYS A 175 7.50 -6.10 -20.05
N LEU A 176 7.12 -6.72 -18.93
CA LEU A 176 5.82 -7.36 -18.79
C LEU A 176 4.70 -6.32 -18.82
N LYS A 177 3.85 -6.44 -19.84
CA LYS A 177 2.55 -5.74 -19.84
C LYS A 177 1.75 -6.20 -18.64
N CYS A 178 1.10 -5.24 -17.99
CA CYS A 178 0.31 -5.53 -16.81
C CYS A 178 -1.17 -5.23 -17.08
N HIS A 179 -2.03 -6.22 -16.82
CA HIS A 179 -3.47 -6.07 -16.92
C HIS A 179 -4.06 -5.75 -15.55
N TYR A 180 -3.70 -4.59 -15.01
CA TYR A 180 -4.39 -4.06 -13.83
C TYR A 180 -5.63 -3.30 -14.25
N ASN A 181 -6.75 -3.61 -13.60
CA ASN A 181 -8.01 -2.90 -13.77
C ASN A 181 -8.63 -2.62 -12.40
N SER A 182 -7.92 -1.86 -11.57
CA SER A 182 -8.42 -1.38 -10.29
C SER A 182 -8.75 0.12 -10.36
N ARG A 183 -9.56 0.61 -9.42
CA ARG A 183 -9.88 2.04 -9.29
C ARG A 183 -8.60 2.88 -9.18
N ASN A 184 -7.57 2.36 -8.53
CA ASN A 184 -6.32 3.06 -8.27
C ASN A 184 -5.29 2.94 -9.40
N THR A 185 -5.47 2.04 -10.37
CA THR A 185 -4.56 1.93 -11.52
C THR A 185 -4.45 3.27 -12.25
N SER A 186 -3.24 3.74 -12.59
CA SER A 186 -3.07 5.03 -13.27
C SER A 186 -3.77 5.07 -14.64
N LEU A 187 -4.08 6.27 -15.14
CA LEU A 187 -4.68 6.42 -16.47
C LEU A 187 -3.76 5.91 -17.58
N ASN A 188 -2.46 6.17 -17.47
CA ASN A 188 -1.45 5.67 -18.40
C ASN A 188 -1.48 4.15 -18.49
N VAL A 189 -1.39 3.44 -17.35
CA VAL A 189 -1.40 1.97 -17.31
C VAL A 189 -2.70 1.41 -17.88
N MET A 190 -3.84 2.03 -17.58
CA MET A 190 -5.12 1.57 -18.12
C MET A 190 -5.16 1.61 -19.65
N LYS A 191 -4.58 2.66 -20.26
CA LYS A 191 -4.54 2.89 -21.72
C LYS A 191 -3.46 2.07 -22.43
N THR A 192 -2.24 2.06 -21.89
CA THR A 192 -1.06 1.53 -22.59
C THR A 192 -0.66 0.12 -22.15
N LYS A 193 -1.13 -0.31 -20.95
CA LYS A 193 -0.68 -1.53 -20.26
C LYS A 193 0.80 -1.54 -19.88
N VAL A 194 1.48 -0.39 -19.98
CA VAL A 194 2.87 -0.20 -19.59
C VAL A 194 2.92 0.53 -18.25
N TYR A 195 3.66 -0.04 -17.30
CA TYR A 195 3.84 0.54 -15.97
C TYR A 195 5.19 1.25 -15.88
N GLY A 196 5.18 2.49 -15.38
CA GLY A 196 6.37 3.28 -15.10
C GLY A 196 6.42 3.75 -13.64
N PRO A 197 7.54 4.38 -13.23
CA PRO A 197 7.74 4.79 -11.84
C PRO A 197 6.68 5.81 -11.39
N ILE A 198 6.25 6.72 -12.28
CA ILE A 198 5.25 7.74 -11.95
C ILE A 198 3.87 7.16 -11.63
N ASP A 199 3.56 5.96 -12.10
CA ASP A 199 2.25 5.35 -11.93
C ASP A 199 1.94 5.00 -10.47
N ASP A 200 2.94 4.59 -9.67
CA ASP A 200 2.76 4.33 -8.22
C ASP A 200 2.40 5.63 -7.46
N TYR A 201 3.02 6.76 -7.83
CA TYR A 201 2.72 8.07 -7.24
C TYR A 201 1.32 8.56 -7.65
N ILE A 202 0.92 8.37 -8.91
CA ILE A 202 -0.43 8.70 -9.38
C ILE A 202 -1.47 7.85 -8.64
N SER A 203 -1.23 6.54 -8.51
CA SER A 203 -2.08 5.63 -7.74
C SER A 203 -2.19 6.06 -6.27
N THR A 204 -1.12 6.59 -5.70
CA THR A 204 -1.14 7.19 -4.36
C THR A 204 -2.07 8.39 -4.30
N VAL A 205 -1.96 9.35 -5.23
CA VAL A 205 -2.86 10.53 -5.26
C VAL A 205 -4.33 10.11 -5.40
N TYR A 206 -4.61 9.11 -6.24
CA TYR A 206 -5.97 8.58 -6.38
C TYR A 206 -6.51 8.00 -5.08
N TYR A 207 -5.69 7.27 -4.33
CA TYR A 207 -6.12 6.74 -3.05
C TYR A 207 -6.23 7.82 -1.96
N MET A 208 -5.33 8.81 -1.97
CA MET A 208 -5.36 9.91 -0.99
C MET A 208 -6.59 10.81 -1.16
N ASN A 209 -7.15 10.90 -2.37
CA ASN A 209 -8.48 11.49 -2.56
C ASN A 209 -9.55 10.80 -1.71
N VAL A 210 -9.58 9.46 -1.72
CA VAL A 210 -10.53 8.67 -0.93
C VAL A 210 -10.29 8.87 0.57
N VAL A 211 -9.03 8.89 1.00
CA VAL A 211 -8.65 9.16 2.40
C VAL A 211 -9.07 10.57 2.83
N ALA A 212 -9.05 11.54 1.93
CA ALA A 212 -9.52 12.90 2.15
C ALA A 212 -11.06 13.06 2.04
N GLY A 213 -11.79 12.00 1.74
CA GLY A 213 -13.26 12.01 1.59
C GLY A 213 -13.77 12.36 0.19
N PHE A 214 -12.89 12.51 -0.80
CA PHE A 214 -13.26 12.80 -2.18
C PHE A 214 -13.47 11.53 -3.01
N GLN A 215 -14.38 11.61 -3.98
CA GLN A 215 -14.60 10.56 -4.98
C GLN A 215 -14.15 11.09 -6.36
N PRO A 216 -12.89 10.86 -6.76
CA PRO A 216 -12.35 11.48 -7.97
C PRO A 216 -12.92 10.88 -9.28
N PHE A 217 -13.53 9.68 -9.20
CA PHE A 217 -14.02 8.95 -10.37
C PHE A 217 -15.50 8.58 -10.20
N ASP A 218 -16.36 9.32 -10.90
CA ASP A 218 -17.76 8.97 -11.09
C ASP A 218 -17.89 8.09 -12.33
N THR A 219 -18.39 6.86 -12.17
CA THR A 219 -18.57 5.89 -13.27
C THR A 219 -20.03 5.50 -13.46
N ARG A 220 -20.99 6.31 -12.99
CA ARG A 220 -22.43 6.03 -13.16
C ARG A 220 -22.86 6.06 -14.62
N HIS A 221 -22.25 6.93 -15.42
CA HIS A 221 -22.61 7.17 -16.82
C HIS A 221 -21.41 7.18 -17.77
N GLN A 222 -20.26 6.71 -17.31
CA GLN A 222 -19.01 6.70 -18.09
C GLN A 222 -18.08 5.58 -17.60
N THR A 223 -17.16 5.16 -18.45
CA THR A 223 -16.12 4.20 -18.13
C THR A 223 -15.12 4.79 -17.13
N MET A 224 -14.36 3.93 -16.45
CA MET A 224 -13.29 4.35 -15.55
C MET A 224 -12.18 5.16 -16.26
N ILE A 225 -11.94 4.89 -17.55
CA ILE A 225 -10.96 5.63 -18.36
C ILE A 225 -11.48 7.06 -18.58
N GLU A 226 -12.72 7.22 -19.04
CA GLU A 226 -13.35 8.54 -19.26
C GLU A 226 -13.43 9.36 -17.96
N ALA A 227 -13.77 8.72 -16.84
CA ALA A 227 -13.78 9.37 -15.54
C ALA A 227 -12.40 9.92 -15.14
N LYS A 228 -11.35 9.14 -15.40
CA LYS A 228 -9.96 9.55 -15.14
C LYS A 228 -9.49 10.63 -16.10
N GLU A 229 -9.85 10.57 -17.37
CA GLU A 229 -9.57 11.62 -18.35
C GLU A 229 -10.18 12.95 -17.90
N LYS A 230 -11.45 12.94 -17.50
CA LYS A 230 -12.13 14.14 -16.98
C LYS A 230 -11.41 14.73 -15.77
N TYR A 231 -11.02 13.88 -14.80
CA TYR A 231 -10.26 14.32 -13.64
C TYR A 231 -8.87 14.87 -14.01
N HIS A 232 -8.22 14.33 -15.04
CA HIS A 232 -6.90 14.80 -15.50
C HIS A 232 -6.95 16.13 -16.27
N LEU A 233 -8.11 16.49 -16.85
CA LEU A 233 -8.28 17.77 -17.54
C LEU A 233 -8.23 18.96 -16.56
N ASP A 234 -8.85 18.81 -15.39
CA ASP A 234 -8.79 19.80 -14.31
C ASP A 234 -8.73 19.11 -12.94
N PRO A 235 -7.54 18.68 -12.50
CA PRO A 235 -7.38 18.01 -11.21
C PRO A 235 -7.80 18.87 -10.02
N CYS A 236 -7.69 20.21 -10.13
CA CYS A 236 -7.95 21.11 -9.01
C CYS A 236 -9.44 21.33 -8.77
N SER A 237 -10.29 21.12 -9.79
CA SER A 237 -11.75 21.28 -9.70
C SER A 237 -12.43 20.42 -8.63
N LEU A 238 -11.77 19.34 -8.19
CA LEU A 238 -12.28 18.44 -7.15
C LEU A 238 -12.18 19.03 -5.74
N TYR A 239 -11.33 20.04 -5.53
CA TYR A 239 -10.90 20.46 -4.21
C TYR A 239 -11.31 21.88 -3.84
N ASP A 240 -11.61 22.06 -2.56
CA ASP A 240 -11.58 23.39 -1.95
C ASP A 240 -10.14 23.96 -1.99
N PRO A 241 -9.97 25.30 -1.93
CA PRO A 241 -8.66 25.95 -2.04
C PRO A 241 -7.57 25.39 -1.11
N LYS A 242 -7.95 24.91 0.10
CA LYS A 242 -7.01 24.35 1.08
C LYS A 242 -6.45 22.98 0.69
N GLN A 243 -7.05 22.30 -0.28
CA GLN A 243 -6.73 20.93 -0.70
C GLN A 243 -6.27 20.83 -2.16
N GLN A 244 -6.23 21.96 -2.89
CA GLN A 244 -5.78 22.02 -4.29
C GLN A 244 -4.34 21.54 -4.49
N TRP A 245 -3.52 21.49 -3.44
CA TRP A 245 -2.19 20.89 -3.48
C TRP A 245 -2.20 19.46 -4.04
N MET A 246 -3.24 18.65 -3.78
CA MET A 246 -3.36 17.29 -4.36
C MET A 246 -3.51 17.32 -5.88
N GLY A 247 -4.30 18.26 -6.39
CA GLY A 247 -4.47 18.50 -7.82
C GLY A 247 -3.17 18.96 -8.47
N HIS A 248 -2.46 19.90 -7.83
CA HIS A 248 -1.15 20.36 -8.28
C HIS A 248 -0.10 19.24 -8.31
N VAL A 249 -0.09 18.37 -7.30
CA VAL A 249 0.76 17.16 -7.29
C VAL A 249 0.44 16.27 -8.48
N LEU A 250 -0.85 15.99 -8.75
CA LEU A 250 -1.24 15.17 -9.91
C LEU A 250 -0.79 15.82 -11.22
N SER A 251 -1.09 17.10 -11.44
CA SER A 251 -0.69 17.83 -12.65
C SER A 251 0.82 17.77 -12.86
N ARG A 252 1.60 17.89 -11.78
CA ARG A 252 3.06 17.79 -11.85
C ARG A 252 3.52 16.37 -12.20
N LEU A 253 2.98 15.34 -11.57
CA LEU A 253 3.29 13.94 -11.88
C LEU A 253 2.96 13.60 -13.33
N VAL A 254 1.79 14.01 -13.84
CA VAL A 254 1.39 13.80 -15.23
C VAL A 254 2.36 14.49 -16.20
N LYS A 255 2.79 15.72 -15.88
CA LYS A 255 3.82 16.41 -16.67
C LYS A 255 5.14 15.65 -16.68
N ILE A 256 5.61 15.18 -15.52
CA ILE A 256 6.84 14.37 -15.41
C ILE A 256 6.73 13.10 -16.26
N GLN A 257 5.58 12.41 -16.22
CA GLN A 257 5.33 11.21 -17.01
C GLN A 257 5.35 11.49 -18.52
N LYS A 258 4.69 12.57 -18.96
CA LYS A 258 4.64 12.97 -20.37
C LYS A 258 6.01 13.37 -20.90
N ASP A 259 6.75 14.15 -20.12
CA ASP A 259 8.06 14.70 -20.52
C ASP A 259 9.21 13.69 -20.28
N GLN A 260 8.92 12.52 -19.69
CA GLN A 260 9.91 11.53 -19.22
C GLN A 260 11.00 12.17 -18.35
N SER A 261 10.61 13.15 -17.55
CA SER A 261 11.51 13.94 -16.71
C SER A 261 11.92 13.19 -15.45
N LYS A 262 13.05 13.58 -14.84
CA LYS A 262 13.49 13.11 -13.52
C LYS A 262 13.21 14.13 -12.40
N ASP A 263 12.40 15.16 -12.68
CA ASP A 263 12.10 16.26 -11.75
C ASP A 263 11.13 15.87 -10.62
N HIS A 264 11.56 14.96 -9.73
CA HIS A 264 10.82 14.67 -8.50
C HIS A 264 10.91 15.81 -7.48
N LYS A 265 11.86 16.74 -7.64
CA LYS A 265 12.07 17.88 -6.73
C LYS A 265 10.86 18.81 -6.73
N SER A 266 10.30 19.11 -7.89
CA SER A 266 9.12 19.99 -7.97
C SER A 266 7.89 19.40 -7.28
N VAL A 267 7.71 18.08 -7.27
CA VAL A 267 6.64 17.43 -6.51
C VAL A 267 6.86 17.63 -5.01
N ARG A 268 8.08 17.47 -4.51
CA ARG A 268 8.41 17.70 -3.10
C ARG A 268 8.16 19.15 -2.70
N MET A 269 8.52 20.12 -3.54
CA MET A 269 8.25 21.54 -3.27
C MET A 269 6.75 21.84 -3.12
N ILE A 270 5.88 21.16 -3.88
CA ILE A 270 4.43 21.29 -3.72
C ILE A 270 3.99 20.73 -2.36
N LEU A 271 4.51 19.55 -1.96
CA LEU A 271 4.19 18.97 -0.65
C LEU A 271 4.68 19.86 0.50
N ASP A 272 5.90 20.38 0.43
CA ASP A 272 6.52 21.20 1.49
C ASP A 272 5.77 22.53 1.72
N SER A 273 5.10 23.05 0.69
CA SER A 273 4.32 24.30 0.74
C SER A 273 2.81 24.08 0.76
N ALA A 274 2.34 22.83 0.78
CA ALA A 274 0.93 22.47 0.61
C ALA A 274 0.00 23.07 1.67
N ILE A 275 0.43 23.08 2.93
CA ILE A 275 -0.37 23.52 4.07
C ILE A 275 0.49 24.41 4.99
N PRO A 276 0.11 25.68 5.23
CA PRO A 276 0.83 26.56 6.15
C PRO A 276 1.01 25.94 7.53
N ASN A 277 2.22 26.04 8.08
CA ASN A 277 2.58 25.51 9.42
C ASN A 277 2.39 24.00 9.60
N CYS A 278 2.32 23.21 8.52
CA CYS A 278 2.24 21.76 8.59
C CYS A 278 3.35 21.13 7.75
N HIS A 279 4.41 20.65 8.40
CA HIS A 279 5.51 19.99 7.71
C HIS A 279 5.09 18.57 7.25
N PRO A 280 5.32 18.16 5.98
CA PRO A 280 4.88 16.85 5.48
C PRO A 280 5.50 15.65 6.22
N THR A 281 6.68 15.80 6.79
CA THR A 281 7.35 14.74 7.57
C THR A 281 7.08 14.81 9.07
N SER A 282 6.25 15.75 9.53
CA SER A 282 5.85 15.80 10.94
C SER A 282 5.01 14.56 11.31
N PRO A 283 5.00 14.12 12.59
CA PRO A 283 4.24 12.95 13.00
C PRO A 283 2.75 13.04 12.65
N ILE A 284 2.16 11.92 12.22
CA ILE A 284 0.72 11.79 12.01
C ILE A 284 0.01 11.98 13.35
N VAL A 285 -1.02 12.82 13.37
CA VAL A 285 -1.83 13.10 14.56
C VAL A 285 -2.95 12.08 14.65
N PHE A 286 -3.08 11.44 15.80
CA PHE A 286 -4.07 10.39 16.05
C PHE A 286 -4.56 10.43 17.49
N LYS A 287 -5.62 9.68 17.75
CA LYS A 287 -6.17 9.38 19.07
C LYS A 287 -6.26 7.88 19.26
N ILE A 288 -6.33 7.42 20.50
CA ILE A 288 -6.69 6.04 20.83
C ILE A 288 -8.09 6.07 21.43
N ILE A 289 -9.03 5.40 20.78
CA ILE A 289 -10.42 5.26 21.23
C ILE A 289 -10.67 3.76 21.33
N GLU A 290 -11.08 3.27 22.50
CA GLU A 290 -11.37 1.84 22.73
C GLU A 290 -10.22 0.91 22.28
N LYS A 291 -8.98 1.28 22.62
CA LYS A 291 -7.74 0.57 22.23
C LYS A 291 -7.47 0.51 20.72
N LYS A 292 -8.19 1.29 19.90
CA LYS A 292 -7.99 1.40 18.45
C LYS A 292 -7.48 2.79 18.08
N VAL A 293 -6.59 2.83 17.09
CA VAL A 293 -6.04 4.07 16.55
C VAL A 293 -7.07 4.79 15.68
N VAL A 294 -7.34 6.06 15.93
CA VAL A 294 -8.16 6.89 15.04
C VAL A 294 -7.28 8.05 14.56
N ILE A 295 -6.98 8.06 13.26
CA ILE A 295 -6.28 9.18 12.63
C ILE A 295 -7.30 10.28 12.40
N GLU A 296 -7.03 11.49 12.91
CA GLU A 296 -7.94 12.64 12.79
C GLU A 296 -8.06 13.16 11.37
#